data_AF-A0A6N7M8U1-F1
#
_entry.id   AF-A0A6N7M8U1-F1
#
_cell.length_a   1.000
_cell.length_b   1.000
_cell.length_c   1.000
_cell.angle_alpha   90.00
_cell.angle_beta   90.00
_cell.angle_gamma   90.00
#
_symmetry.space_group_name_H-M   'P 1'
#
loop_
_entity.id
_entity.type
_entity.pdbx_description
1 polymer ?
#
loop_
_entity_poly.entity_id
_entity_poly.type
_entity_poly.pdbx_seq_one_letter_code
_entity_poly.pdbx_strand_id
1 'polypeptide(L)'
;MEPSNFFFLILPLAIIIAVLVVVVFYLARRTEETDYEKEMKELRQSLLKGKLDRKTFLYIRDNLKVEDHFADESKRLDDMLKHKKMDPDTYVRMKKVLEMTFDERLVKNK
;
A
#
# COMPACT_ATOMS: atom_id res chain seq x y z
N MET A 1 24.86 45.90 8.14
CA MET A 1 24.87 44.82 7.13
C MET A 1 24.06 45.30 5.95
N GLU A 2 24.63 45.29 4.74
CA GLU A 2 23.88 45.70 3.55
C GLU A 2 22.68 44.77 3.34
N PRO A 3 21.49 45.30 3.03
CA PRO A 3 20.28 44.49 2.85
C PRO A 3 20.42 43.45 1.73
N SER A 4 21.32 43.67 0.77
CA SER A 4 21.72 42.74 -0.29
C SER A 4 22.26 41.39 0.22
N ASN A 5 23.06 41.40 1.29
CA ASN A 5 23.65 40.18 1.85
C ASN A 5 22.63 39.29 2.59
N PHE A 6 21.55 39.88 3.09
CA PHE A 6 20.46 39.15 3.76
C PHE A 6 19.69 38.29 2.74
N PHE A 7 19.34 38.87 1.58
CA PHE A 7 18.65 38.16 0.51
C PHE A 7 19.54 37.09 -0.15
N PHE A 8 20.85 37.33 -0.28
CA PHE A 8 21.78 36.38 -0.90
C PHE A 8 21.94 35.07 -0.09
N LEU A 9 21.77 35.12 1.23
CA LEU A 9 21.80 33.94 2.11
C LEU A 9 20.43 33.28 2.27
N ILE A 10 19.35 34.07 2.32
CA ILE A 10 18.00 33.56 2.57
C ILE A 10 17.39 32.90 1.35
N LEU A 11 17.65 33.43 0.15
CA LEU A 11 17.12 32.88 -1.09
C LEU A 11 17.58 31.42 -1.34
N PRO A 12 18.89 31.07 -1.28
CA PRO A 12 19.31 29.67 -1.44
C PRO A 12 18.84 28.79 -0.28
N LEU A 13 18.76 29.33 0.94
CA LEU A 13 18.25 28.60 2.09
C LEU A 13 16.77 28.23 1.92
N ALA A 14 15.95 29.16 1.43
CA ALA A 14 14.54 28.93 1.13
C ALA A 14 14.35 27.88 0.02
N ILE A 15 15.20 27.89 -1.00
CA ILE A 15 15.19 26.87 -2.07
C ILE A 15 15.52 25.49 -1.49
N ILE A 16 16.54 25.38 -0.64
CA ILE A 16 16.93 24.12 0.01
C ILE A 16 15.78 23.60 0.87
N ILE A 17 15.13 24.46 1.64
CA ILE A 17 13.95 24.09 2.45
C ILE A 17 12.81 23.61 1.55
N ALA A 18 12.53 24.30 0.44
CA ALA A 18 11.48 23.88 -0.50
C ALA A 18 11.79 22.50 -1.12
N VAL A 19 13.05 22.25 -1.51
CA VAL A 19 13.48 20.94 -2.02
C VAL A 19 13.34 19.86 -0.94
N LEU A 20 13.74 20.15 0.30
CA LEU A 20 13.57 19.23 1.43
C LEU A 20 12.09 18.90 1.68
N VAL A 21 11.21 19.90 1.65
CA VAL A 21 9.76 19.69 1.80
C VAL A 21 9.22 18.80 0.67
N VAL A 22 9.62 19.04 -0.58
CA VAL A 22 9.22 18.21 -1.73
C VAL A 22 9.75 16.78 -1.59
N VAL A 23 11.00 16.60 -1.14
CA VAL A 23 11.60 15.28 -0.93
C VAL A 23 10.91 14.54 0.21
N VAL A 24 10.64 15.20 1.34
CA VAL A 24 9.90 14.61 2.47
C VAL A 24 8.49 14.24 2.03
N PHE A 25 7.80 15.10 1.28
CA PHE A 25 6.47 14.79 0.76
C PHE A 25 6.51 13.63 -0.24
N TYR A 26 7.50 13.58 -1.12
CA TYR A 26 7.71 12.48 -2.07
C TYR A 26 8.02 11.16 -1.37
N LEU A 27 8.88 11.18 -0.34
CA LEU A 27 9.21 10.01 0.48
C LEU A 27 8.02 9.55 1.31
N ALA A 28 7.29 10.46 1.94
CA ALA A 28 6.05 10.15 2.66
C ALA A 28 5.04 9.46 1.73
N ARG A 29 4.88 9.98 0.50
CA ARG A 29 4.01 9.38 -0.52
C ARG A 29 4.47 8.00 -1.00
N ARG A 30 5.76 7.68 -0.87
CA ARG A 30 6.33 6.35 -1.14
C ARG A 30 6.22 5.38 0.03
N THR A 31 6.02 5.89 1.24
CA THR A 31 5.92 5.06 2.46
C THR A 31 4.55 4.37 2.55
N GLU A 32 3.60 4.78 1.71
CA GLU A 32 2.29 4.18 1.51
C GLU A 32 2.21 3.32 0.22
N GLU A 33 3.34 2.98 -0.42
CA GLU A 33 3.32 1.97 -1.49
C GLU A 33 2.93 0.64 -0.81
N THR A 34 1.64 0.29 -0.85
CA THR A 34 1.11 -0.92 -0.23
C THR A 34 1.86 -2.14 -0.77
N ASP A 35 1.98 -3.21 0.02
CA ASP A 35 2.65 -4.43 -0.44
C ASP A 35 2.06 -4.92 -1.78
N TYR A 36 0.75 -4.72 -1.99
CA TYR A 36 0.07 -4.90 -3.26
C TYR A 36 0.63 -4.05 -4.42
N GLU A 37 0.88 -2.75 -4.23
CA GLU A 37 1.46 -1.91 -5.28
C GLU A 37 2.86 -2.35 -5.67
N LYS A 38 3.67 -2.76 -4.69
CA LYS A 38 5.02 -3.28 -4.92
C LYS A 38 4.98 -4.59 -5.71
N GLU A 39 4.16 -5.55 -5.28
CA GLU A 39 4.03 -6.85 -5.96
C GLU A 39 3.41 -6.71 -7.36
N MET A 40 2.41 -5.84 -7.54
CA MET A 40 1.82 -5.55 -8.86
C MET A 40 2.86 -4.95 -9.82
N LYS A 41 3.76 -4.11 -9.33
CA LYS A 41 4.83 -3.49 -10.14
C LYS A 41 5.84 -4.53 -10.59
N GLU A 42 6.25 -5.44 -9.70
CA GLU A 42 7.12 -6.57 -10.03
C GLU A 42 6.47 -7.53 -11.04
N LEU A 43 5.17 -7.80 -10.87
CA LEU A 43 4.39 -8.63 -11.78
C LEU A 43 4.30 -8.00 -13.18
N ARG A 44 4.06 -6.69 -13.27
CA ARG A 44 4.07 -5.94 -14.54
C ARG A 44 5.44 -5.94 -15.20
N GLN A 45 6.52 -5.78 -14.43
CA GLN A 45 7.88 -5.87 -14.97
C GLN A 45 8.19 -7.26 -15.52
N SER A 46 7.70 -8.31 -14.86
CA SER A 46 7.89 -9.70 -15.32
C SER A 46 7.14 -10.00 -16.61
N LEU A 47 5.93 -9.44 -16.79
CA LEU A 47 5.18 -9.48 -18.05
C LEU A 47 5.94 -8.73 -19.17
N LEU A 48 6.42 -7.51 -18.90
CA LEU A 48 7.15 -6.69 -19.88
C LEU A 48 8.48 -7.33 -20.31
N LYS A 49 9.13 -8.07 -19.42
CA LYS A 49 10.35 -8.84 -19.71
C LYS A 49 10.07 -10.16 -20.44
N GLY A 50 8.81 -10.47 -20.75
CA GLY A 50 8.43 -11.72 -21.42
C GLY A 50 8.64 -12.98 -20.59
N LYS A 51 8.92 -12.83 -19.28
CA LYS A 51 9.12 -13.96 -18.35
C LYS A 51 7.80 -14.59 -17.90
N LEU A 52 6.68 -13.95 -18.19
CA LEU A 52 5.38 -14.30 -17.67
C LEU A 52 4.33 -14.17 -18.77
N ASP A 53 3.56 -15.23 -18.98
CA ASP A 53 2.47 -15.23 -19.97
C ASP A 53 1.32 -14.34 -19.52
N ARG A 54 0.59 -13.76 -20.48
CA ARG A 54 -0.55 -12.88 -20.20
C ARG A 54 -1.63 -13.56 -19.36
N LYS A 55 -1.87 -14.87 -19.57
CA LYS A 55 -2.86 -15.61 -18.78
C LYS A 55 -2.42 -15.76 -17.33
N THR A 56 -1.15 -16.12 -17.12
CA THR A 56 -0.53 -16.22 -15.79
C THR A 56 -0.50 -14.87 -15.08
N PHE A 57 -0.28 -13.77 -15.82
CA PHE A 57 -0.31 -12.41 -15.29
C PHE A 57 -1.68 -12.06 -14.74
N LEU A 58 -2.74 -12.30 -15.53
CA LEU A 58 -4.11 -12.01 -15.11
C LEU A 58 -4.51 -12.83 -13.88
N TYR A 59 -4.14 -14.11 -13.86
CA TYR A 59 -4.37 -14.99 -12.71
C TYR A 59 -3.70 -14.47 -11.43
N ILE A 60 -2.40 -14.19 -11.47
CA ILE A 60 -1.66 -13.71 -10.29
C ILE A 60 -2.19 -12.34 -9.85
N ARG A 61 -2.48 -11.45 -10.79
CA ARG A 61 -3.06 -10.13 -10.52
C ARG A 61 -4.40 -10.22 -9.80
N ASP A 62 -5.27 -11.13 -10.22
CA ASP A 62 -6.60 -11.27 -9.64
C ASP A 62 -6.53 -11.90 -8.24
N ASN A 63 -5.59 -12.81 -8.00
CA ASN A 63 -5.32 -13.33 -6.66
C ASN A 63 -4.73 -12.27 -5.73
N LEU A 64 -3.77 -11.49 -6.20
CA LEU A 64 -3.18 -10.34 -5.48
C LEU A 64 -4.25 -9.36 -4.99
N LYS A 65 -5.27 -9.09 -5.82
CA LYS A 65 -6.40 -8.22 -5.41
C LYS A 65 -7.25 -8.84 -4.32
N VAL A 66 -7.46 -10.15 -4.37
CA VAL A 66 -8.24 -10.87 -3.35
C VAL A 66 -7.48 -10.87 -2.01
N GLU A 67 -6.16 -11.04 -2.06
CA GLU A 67 -5.28 -10.98 -0.89
C GLU A 67 -5.22 -9.58 -0.27
N ASP A 68 -5.06 -8.53 -1.08
CA ASP A 68 -5.09 -7.14 -0.62
C ASP A 68 -6.42 -6.79 0.08
N HIS A 69 -7.55 -7.19 -0.50
CA HIS A 69 -8.86 -6.98 0.11
C HIS A 69 -9.02 -7.74 1.43
N PHE A 70 -8.54 -8.98 1.49
CA PHE A 70 -8.56 -9.79 2.71
C PHE A 70 -7.69 -9.16 3.81
N ALA A 71 -6.49 -8.68 3.46
CA ALA A 71 -5.59 -8.01 4.38
C ALA A 71 -6.22 -6.73 4.97
N ASP A 72 -6.87 -5.90 4.13
CA ASP A 72 -7.54 -4.69 4.59
C ASP A 72 -8.74 -5.00 5.50
N GLU A 73 -9.58 -5.98 5.14
CA GLU A 73 -10.71 -6.40 5.97
C GLU A 73 -10.28 -7.02 7.30
N SER A 74 -9.22 -7.84 7.28
CA SER A 74 -8.64 -8.43 8.50
C SER A 74 -8.06 -7.34 9.41
N LYS A 75 -7.33 -6.38 8.85
CA LYS A 75 -6.80 -5.24 9.61
C LYS A 75 -7.91 -4.42 10.23
N ARG A 76 -9.00 -4.18 9.49
CA ARG A 76 -10.18 -3.48 10.00
C ARG A 76 -10.84 -4.21 11.16
N LEU A 77 -10.94 -5.54 11.09
CA LEU A 77 -11.43 -6.38 12.19
C LEU A 77 -10.55 -6.28 13.43
N ASP A 78 -9.22 -6.34 13.25
CA ASP A 78 -8.26 -6.21 14.34
C ASP A 78 -8.35 -4.82 15.01
N ASP A 79 -8.49 -3.76 14.21
CA ASP A 79 -8.67 -2.39 14.73
C ASP A 79 -10.00 -2.26 15.50
N MET A 80 -11.08 -2.86 15.01
CA MET A 80 -12.37 -2.86 15.73
C MET A 80 -12.28 -3.57 17.08
N LEU A 81 -11.56 -4.69 17.15
CA LEU A 81 -11.30 -5.41 18.40
C LEU A 81 -10.43 -4.57 19.35
N LYS A 82 -9.33 -4.00 18.84
CA LYS A 82 -8.39 -3.17 19.62
C LYS A 82 -9.06 -1.94 20.22
N HIS A 83 -9.96 -1.30 19.47
CA HIS A 83 -10.74 -0.16 19.92
C HIS A 83 -11.99 -0.54 20.71
N LYS A 84 -12.15 -1.82 21.08
CA LYS A 84 -13.31 -2.36 21.83
C LYS A 84 -14.66 -2.03 21.20
N LYS A 85 -14.69 -1.84 19.87
CA LYS A 85 -15.90 -1.64 19.07
C LYS A 85 -16.58 -2.96 18.69
N MET A 86 -15.93 -4.08 19.01
CA MET A 86 -16.39 -5.43 18.73
C MET A 86 -16.03 -6.33 19.91
N ASP A 87 -16.95 -7.23 20.26
CA ASP A 87 -16.69 -8.27 21.26
C ASP A 87 -15.77 -9.37 20.69
N PRO A 88 -14.94 -10.02 21.53
CA PRO A 88 -14.02 -11.05 21.07
C PRO A 88 -14.71 -12.23 20.37
N ASP A 89 -15.91 -12.63 20.82
CA ASP A 89 -16.62 -13.77 20.25
C ASP A 89 -17.14 -13.45 18.82
N THR A 90 -17.63 -12.23 18.59
CA THR A 90 -18.01 -11.73 17.28
C THR A 90 -16.80 -11.58 16.37
N TYR A 91 -15.65 -11.13 16.89
CA TYR A 91 -14.40 -11.07 16.13
C TYR A 91 -14.01 -12.46 15.61
N VAL A 92 -14.02 -13.49 16.46
CA VAL A 92 -13.67 -14.86 16.05
C VAL A 92 -14.61 -15.37 14.96
N ARG A 93 -15.92 -15.13 15.09
CA ARG A 93 -16.90 -15.51 14.05
C ARG A 93 -16.66 -14.79 12.73
N MET A 94 -16.45 -13.46 12.77
CA MET A 94 -16.24 -12.66 11.57
C MET A 94 -14.92 -13.01 10.88
N LYS A 95 -13.84 -13.20 11.64
CA LYS A 95 -12.55 -13.64 11.11
C LYS A 95 -12.67 -14.99 10.41
N LYS A 96 -13.38 -15.94 11.01
CA LYS A 96 -13.63 -17.25 10.38
C LYS A 96 -14.41 -17.15 9.07
N VAL A 97 -15.46 -16.31 9.03
CA VAL A 97 -16.23 -16.08 7.79
C VAL A 97 -15.37 -15.42 6.71
N LEU A 98 -14.51 -14.47 7.11
CA LEU A 98 -13.58 -13.80 6.21
C LEU A 98 -12.58 -14.80 5.60
N GLU A 99 -11.98 -15.67 6.42
CA GLU A 99 -11.08 -16.75 5.97
C GLU A 99 -11.78 -17.71 5.00
N MET A 100 -13.00 -18.17 5.34
CA MET A 100 -13.77 -19.05 4.44
C MET A 100 -14.09 -18.39 3.09
N THR A 101 -14.45 -17.10 3.11
CA THR A 101 -14.76 -16.35 1.88
C THR A 101 -13.52 -16.13 1.03
N PHE A 102 -12.36 -15.94 1.67
CA PHE A 102 -11.06 -15.81 1.00
C PHE A 102 -10.68 -17.12 0.29
N ASP A 103 -10.79 -18.25 0.99
CA ASP A 103 -10.50 -19.57 0.43
C ASP A 103 -11.41 -19.89 -0.77
N GLU A 104 -12.72 -19.60 -0.67
CA GLU A 104 -13.65 -19.77 -1.79
C GLU A 104 -13.26 -18.93 -3.02
N ARG A 105 -12.83 -17.68 -2.81
CA ARG A 105 -12.42 -16.79 -3.92
C ARG A 105 -11.12 -17.25 -4.57
N LEU A 106 -10.17 -17.76 -3.79
CA LEU A 106 -8.94 -18.34 -4.32
C LEU A 106 -9.19 -19.60 -5.15
N VAL A 107 -10.10 -20.47 -4.70
CA VAL A 107 -10.47 -21.68 -5.43
C VAL A 107 -11.20 -21.33 -6.74
N LYS A 108 -12.09 -20.34 -6.73
CA LYS A 108 -12.84 -19.91 -7.92
C LYS A 108 -11.96 -19.26 -9.00
N ASN A 109 -10.84 -18.67 -8.61
CA ASN A 109 -9.92 -18.03 -9.55
C ASN A 109 -8.92 -19.03 -10.20
N LYS A 110 -8.89 -20.28 -9.74
CA LYS A 110 -7.99 -21.37 -10.19
C LYS A 110 -8.47 -22.04 -11.49
#